data_AF-A0A358MB34-F1
#
_entry.id   AF-A0A358MB34-F1
#
_cell.length_a   1.000
_cell.length_b   1.000
_cell.length_c   1.000
_cell.angle_alpha   90.00
_cell.angle_beta   90.00
_cell.angle_gamma   90.00
#
_symmetry.space_group_name_H-M   'P 1'
#
loop_
_entity.id
_entity.type
_entity.pdbx_description
1 polymer ?
#
loop_
_entity_poly.entity_id
_entity_poly.type
_entity_poly.pdbx_seq_one_letter_code
_entity_poly.pdbx_strand_id
1 'polypeptide(L)' 'LRALFAAKGIDLGKPVITSCGSGVTAANINLALERIGHSNHALYDGSWAEW' A
#
# COMPACT_ATOMS: atom_id res chain seq x y z
N LEU A 1 7.99 9.93 4.50
CA LEU A 1 6.98 8.94 4.03
C LEU A 1 5.64 9.07 4.75
N ARG A 2 5.55 9.08 6.10
CA ARG A 2 4.26 9.28 6.82
C ARG A 2 3.48 10.52 6.36
N ALA A 3 4.14 11.68 6.29
CA ALA A 3 3.52 12.92 5.81
C ALA A 3 3.04 12.84 4.36
N LEU A 4 3.71 12.05 3.50
CA LEU A 4 3.30 11.87 2.11
C LEU A 4 2.00 11.06 2.01
N PHE A 5 1.89 9.97 2.78
CA PHE A 5 0.65 9.20 2.88
C PHE A 5 -0.50 10.05 3.41
N ALA A 6 -0.28 10.83 4.47
CA ALA A 6 -1.29 11.74 5.02
C ALA A 6 -1.70 12.83 4.01
N ALA A 7 -0.75 13.42 3.28
CA ALA A 7 -1.02 14.41 2.24
C ALA A 7 -1.80 13.84 1.04
N LYS A 8 -1.75 12.52 0.83
CA LYS A 8 -2.56 11.79 -0.16
C LYS A 8 -3.89 11.29 0.42
N GLY A 9 -4.23 11.66 1.65
CA GLY A 9 -5.48 11.29 2.30
C GLY A 9 -5.53 9.85 2.80
N ILE A 10 -4.37 9.16 2.87
CA ILE A 10 -4.33 7.80 3.42
C ILE A 10 -4.42 7.87 4.95
N ASP A 11 -5.51 7.32 5.47
CA ASP A 11 -5.75 7.16 6.90
C ASP A 11 -4.96 5.95 7.43
N LEU A 12 -3.84 6.22 8.09
CA LEU A 12 -2.97 5.19 8.68
C LEU A 12 -3.58 4.52 9.93
N GLY A 13 -4.78 4.91 10.36
CA GLY A 13 -5.57 4.22 11.38
C GLY A 13 -6.40 3.04 10.84
N LYS A 14 -6.44 2.85 9.52
CA LYS A 14 -7.19 1.78 8.85
C LYS A 14 -6.26 0.81 8.12
N PRO A 15 -6.72 -0.42 7.82
CA PRO A 15 -5.99 -1.31 6.92
C PRO A 15 -5.77 -0.66 5.56
N VAL A 16 -4.58 -0.85 4.97
CA VAL A 16 -4.27 -0.40 3.61
C VAL A 16 -4.06 -1.60 2.69
N ILE A 17 -4.83 -1.68 1.60
CA ILE A 17 -4.62 -2.65 0.52
C ILE A 17 -4.00 -1.94 -0.67
N THR A 18 -2.88 -2.46 -1.17
CA THR A 18 -2.20 -1.92 -2.36
C THR A 18 -2.47 -2.80 -3.59
N SER A 19 -2.63 -2.18 -4.76
CA SER A 19 -2.84 -2.86 -6.04
C SER A 19 -2.24 -2.03 -7.19
N CYS A 20 -1.91 -2.68 -8.31
CA CYS A 20 -1.46 -2.02 -9.53
C CYS A 20 -1.87 -2.86 -10.75
N GLY A 21 -1.07 -2.85 -11.83
CA GLY A 21 -1.30 -3.73 -12.99
C GLY A 21 -1.01 -5.21 -12.70
N SER A 22 0.12 -5.49 -12.06
CA SER A 22 0.69 -6.85 -11.93
C SER A 22 1.26 -7.16 -10.54
N GLY A 23 0.83 -6.42 -9.50
CA GLY A 23 1.39 -6.51 -8.15
C GLY A 23 2.76 -5.83 -7.96
N VAL A 24 3.60 -5.74 -8.98
CA VAL A 24 5.01 -5.29 -8.86
C VAL A 24 5.15 -3.88 -8.28
N THR A 25 4.37 -2.90 -8.76
CA THR A 25 4.47 -1.52 -8.24
C THR A 25 3.85 -1.38 -6.86
N ALA A 26 2.77 -2.12 -6.60
CA ALA A 26 2.11 -2.14 -5.29
C ALA A 26 3.05 -2.65 -4.19
N ALA A 27 3.94 -3.60 -4.49
CA ALA A 27 4.90 -4.15 -3.53
C ALA A 27 5.83 -3.08 -2.95
N ASN A 28 6.22 -2.08 -3.76
CA ASN A 28 7.01 -0.94 -3.28
C ASN A 28 6.25 -0.07 -2.27
N ILE A 29 4.94 0.12 -2.47
CA ILE A 29 4.09 0.88 -1.53
C ILE A 29 3.91 0.08 -0.24
N ASN A 30 3.73 -1.25 -0.33
CA ASN A 30 3.64 -2.12 0.83
C ASN A 30 4.93 -2.05 1.68
N LEU A 31 6.10 -2.09 1.04
CA LEU A 31 7.37 -1.88 1.73
C LEU A 31 7.46 -0.48 2.37
N ALA A 32 6.98 0.56 1.69
CA ALA A 32 6.97 1.92 2.24
C ALA A 32 6.08 2.05 3.48
N LEU A 33 4.93 1.35 3.52
CA LEU A 33 4.04 1.26 4.69
C LEU A 33 4.73 0.55 5.87
N GLU A 34 5.37 -0.58 5.60
CA GLU A 34 6.15 -1.31 6.60
C GLU A 34 7.29 -0.44 7.17
N ARG A 35 8.03 0.26 6.30
CA ARG A 35 9.15 1.14 6.69
C ARG A 35 8.72 2.32 7.56
N ILE A 36 7.48 2.77 7.46
CA ILE A 36 6.97 3.80 8.37
C ILE A 36 6.40 3.22 9.66
N GLY A 37 6.32 1.89 9.82
CA GLY A 37 5.74 1.24 11.00
C GLY A 37 4.22 1.18 10.96
N HIS A 38 3.62 1.20 9.77
CA HIS A 38 2.22 0.84 9.59
C HIS A 38 2.19 -0.61 9.12
N SER A 39 1.92 -1.56 10.03
CA SER A 39 1.96 -3.01 9.77
C SER A 39 0.60 -3.60 9.37
N ASN A 40 -0.48 -2.81 9.41
CA ASN A 40 -1.81 -3.22 8.99
C ASN A 40 -2.01 -3.00 7.48
N HIS A 41 -1.19 -3.66 6.66
CA HIS A 41 -1.23 -3.56 5.20
C HIS A 41 -1.19 -4.92 4.54
N ALA A 42 -1.74 -4.99 3.34
CA ALA A 42 -1.59 -6.13 2.46
C ALA A 42 -1.53 -5.70 0.99
N LEU A 43 -1.00 -6.59 0.17
CA LEU A 43 -0.92 -6.41 -1.27
C LEU A 43 -1.91 -7.36 -1.92
N TYR A 44 -2.76 -6.82 -2.80
CA TYR A 44 -3.58 -7.64 -3.68
C TYR A 44 -2.72 -8.09 -4.89
N ASP A 45 -2.17 -9.29 -4.78
CA ASP A 45 -1.13 -9.80 -5.69
C ASP A 45 -1.63 -9.96 -7.12
N GLY A 46 -2.83 -10.52 -7.30
CA GLY A 46 -3.48 -10.64 -8.60
C GLY A 46 -3.68 -9.29 -9.29
N SER A 47 -3.89 -8.23 -8.49
CA SER A 47 -3.93 -6.86 -9.00
C SER A 47 -4.93 -6.72 -10.17
N TRP A 48 -4.74 -5.75 -11.07
CA TRP A 48 -5.61 -5.60 -12.24
C TRP A 48 -5.57 -6.80 -13.21
N ALA A 49 -4.47 -7.57 -13.22
CA ALA A 49 -4.36 -8.74 -14.10
C ALA A 49 -5.30 -9.89 -13.70
N GLU A 50 -5.65 -9.98 -12.41
CA GLU A 50 -6.61 -10.97 -11.89
C GLU A 50 -8.05 -10.44 -11.79
N TRP A 51 -8.21 -9.14 -11.49
CA TRP A 51 -9.52 -8.50 -11.28
C TRP A 51 -10.46 -8.57 -12.49
#